data_AF-A0A7S0A2T5-F1
#
_entry.id   AF-A0A7S0A2T5-F1
#
_cell.length_a   1.000
_cell.length_b   1.000
_cell.length_c   1.000
_cell.angle_alpha   90.00
_cell.angle_beta   90.00
_cell.angle_gamma   90.00
#
_symmetry.space_group_name_H-M   'P 1'
#
loop_
_entity.id
_entity.type
_entity.pdbx_description
1 polymer ?
#
loop_
_entity_poly.entity_id
_entity_poly.type
_entity_poly.pdbx_seq_one_letter_code
_entity_poly.pdbx_strand_id
1 'polypeptide(L)'
;GAPEAPLLTSKDGHECSSTLPRACKRWEGKETCCRHRFFEWVGQTWDDEANRFEAIRDVYLHMIPDVIQPAVEALGNRGEHELAQQIADIGVALAESYMAQTLKSYVDDCEDQLRLHFAATTCELCDPGLSGKLLEGRYMQVNMDGCLRLWKGCSEAPDLLADVAGHLKDAASKLKAIVDAGVKDVDVARAHGWVSSAALQMSAGGERISFYKDENEFCKRVADEGYGYRPEAWGNLDLLHPGLAARSRDAVTGSQPLAAEASGDEDDLSHQCVHGWLRGHSCVCDPCWEGDKCEVRAKPGPMRDQPYTPLVAEDALGSHQTLAVIGCELPHDLGSQLARIKLLEVRSPGEPPKPEEVAEQESDPCPLRDAPEGNFR
;
A
#
# COMPACT_ATOMS: atom_id res chain seq x y z
N GLY A 1 46.94 41.03 4.35
CA GLY A 1 45.63 41.20 4.98
C GLY A 1 44.60 41.26 3.88
N ALA A 2 43.88 40.17 3.68
CA ALA A 2 42.67 40.12 2.86
C ALA A 2 41.51 39.76 3.80
N PRO A 3 40.30 40.30 3.60
CA PRO A 3 39.20 40.11 4.54
C PRO A 3 38.62 38.70 4.42
N GLU A 4 38.45 38.03 5.56
CA GLU A 4 37.71 36.78 5.68
C GLU A 4 36.23 37.02 5.38
N ALA A 5 35.65 36.19 4.50
CA ALA A 5 34.22 36.13 4.29
C ALA A 5 33.57 35.32 5.44
N PRO A 6 32.38 35.70 5.92
CA PRO A 6 31.75 35.03 7.05
C PRO A 6 31.19 33.67 6.65
N LEU A 7 31.59 32.65 7.41
CA LEU A 7 30.95 31.32 7.42
C LEU A 7 29.54 31.46 8.02
N LEU A 8 28.52 31.33 7.17
CA LEU A 8 27.15 31.06 7.59
C LEU A 8 27.10 29.64 8.16
N THR A 9 27.09 29.54 9.48
CA THR A 9 26.80 28.29 10.18
C THR A 9 25.31 28.23 10.48
N SER A 10 24.59 27.42 9.72
CA SER A 10 23.24 26.97 10.09
C SER A 10 23.39 25.95 11.21
N LYS A 11 23.28 26.41 12.46
CA LYS A 11 23.10 25.53 13.62
C LYS A 11 21.65 25.03 13.60
N ASP A 12 21.49 23.74 13.79
CA ASP A 12 20.22 22.99 13.86
C ASP A 12 19.65 22.55 12.50
N GLY A 13 20.51 21.99 11.66
CA GLY A 13 20.10 21.02 10.66
C GLY A 13 20.31 19.61 11.21
N HIS A 14 19.24 18.91 11.60
CA HIS A 14 19.26 17.46 11.42
C HIS A 14 19.33 17.24 9.90
N GLU A 15 20.56 17.11 9.38
CA GLU A 15 20.74 16.46 8.09
C GLU A 15 20.18 15.06 8.26
N CYS A 16 18.92 14.87 7.86
CA CYS A 16 18.42 13.59 7.41
C CYS A 16 19.27 13.25 6.18
N SER A 17 20.50 12.78 6.42
CA SER A 17 21.39 12.24 5.42
C SER A 17 20.71 10.97 4.93
N SER A 18 19.79 11.11 3.98
CA SER A 18 19.10 9.99 3.38
C SER A 18 20.14 9.02 2.86
N THR A 19 20.16 7.81 3.39
CA THR A 19 21.22 6.86 3.09
C THR A 19 20.92 6.21 1.75
N LEU A 20 21.35 6.87 0.66
CA LEU A 20 21.25 6.31 -0.68
C LEU A 20 21.81 4.88 -0.71
N PRO A 21 21.09 3.93 -1.34
CA PRO A 21 21.60 2.58 -1.54
C PRO A 21 22.98 2.63 -2.20
N ARG A 22 23.89 1.73 -1.80
CA ARG A 22 25.28 1.72 -2.31
C ARG A 22 25.36 1.66 -3.83
N ALA A 23 24.39 1.01 -4.49
CA ALA A 23 24.26 0.97 -5.94
C ALA A 23 24.01 2.38 -6.54
N CYS A 24 23.18 3.19 -5.90
CA CYS A 24 22.82 4.54 -6.33
C CYS A 24 23.97 5.54 -6.15
N LYS A 25 24.77 5.39 -5.08
CA LYS A 25 25.96 6.23 -4.84
C LYS A 25 26.98 6.22 -5.98
N ARG A 26 26.98 5.18 -6.81
CA ARG A 26 27.85 5.13 -8.00
C ARG A 26 27.45 6.14 -9.07
N TRP A 27 26.17 6.51 -9.12
CA TRP A 27 25.59 7.39 -10.13
C TRP A 27 25.35 8.80 -9.61
N GLU A 28 25.26 8.96 -8.29
CA GLU A 28 25.19 10.25 -7.63
C GLU A 28 26.36 11.15 -8.02
N GLY A 29 26.05 12.38 -8.46
CA GLY A 29 27.04 13.38 -8.85
C GLY A 29 27.70 13.17 -10.22
N LYS A 30 27.35 12.10 -10.96
CA LYS A 30 27.79 11.92 -12.35
C LYS A 30 26.83 12.61 -13.31
N GLU A 31 27.37 13.14 -14.42
CA GLU A 31 26.57 13.58 -15.57
C GLU A 31 25.87 12.36 -16.20
N THR A 32 24.69 12.04 -15.68
CA THR A 32 23.87 10.89 -16.07
C THR A 32 22.48 11.37 -16.49
N CYS A 33 21.64 10.45 -16.97
CA CYS A 33 20.24 10.75 -17.29
C CYS A 33 19.40 11.08 -16.04
N CYS A 34 19.81 10.63 -14.85
CA CYS A 34 19.09 10.86 -13.61
C CYS A 34 19.42 12.22 -12.99
N ARG A 35 18.37 12.96 -12.60
CA ARG A 35 18.50 14.24 -11.89
C ARG A 35 18.65 13.99 -10.38
N HIS A 36 19.18 14.98 -9.64
CA HIS A 36 19.31 14.90 -8.18
C HIS A 36 18.01 14.48 -7.48
N ARG A 37 16.86 15.04 -7.90
CA ARG A 37 15.53 14.71 -7.38
C ARG A 37 15.16 13.22 -7.48
N PHE A 38 15.69 12.49 -8.46
CA PHE A 38 15.50 11.03 -8.54
C PHE A 38 16.18 10.34 -7.36
N PHE A 39 17.42 10.72 -7.05
CA PHE A 39 18.17 10.15 -5.93
C PHE A 39 17.54 10.53 -4.59
N GLU A 40 17.10 11.77 -4.41
CA GLU A 40 16.32 12.17 -3.23
C GLU A 40 15.08 11.28 -3.03
N TRP A 41 14.30 11.07 -4.10
CA TRP A 41 13.11 10.21 -4.05
C TRP A 41 13.45 8.74 -3.72
N VAL A 42 14.49 8.17 -4.34
CA VAL A 42 14.94 6.80 -4.03
C VAL A 42 15.39 6.71 -2.57
N GLY A 43 16.16 7.67 -2.08
CA GLY A 43 16.63 7.72 -0.70
C GLY A 43 15.46 7.83 0.30
N GLN A 44 14.48 8.68 0.03
CA GLN A 44 13.30 8.82 0.87
C GLN A 44 12.48 7.53 0.90
N THR A 45 12.14 6.97 -0.27
CA THR A 45 11.37 5.72 -0.37
C THR A 45 12.09 4.58 0.35
N TRP A 46 13.42 4.55 0.23
CA TRP A 46 14.29 3.59 0.88
C TRP A 46 14.21 3.68 2.41
N ASP A 47 14.40 4.88 2.95
CA ASP A 47 14.40 5.12 4.39
C ASP A 47 12.98 4.90 4.97
N ASP A 48 11.94 5.31 4.26
CA ASP A 48 10.54 5.09 4.65
C ASP A 48 10.23 3.59 4.82
N GLU A 49 10.61 2.76 3.84
CA GLU A 49 10.40 1.31 3.94
C GLU A 49 11.28 0.67 5.03
N ALA A 50 12.54 1.10 5.18
CA ALA A 50 13.40 0.62 6.27
C ALA A 50 12.81 0.93 7.66
N ASN A 51 12.23 2.12 7.83
CA ASN A 51 11.56 2.51 9.06
C ASN A 51 10.30 1.68 9.32
N ARG A 52 9.52 1.34 8.27
CA ARG A 52 8.38 0.43 8.40
C ARG A 52 8.82 -0.96 8.85
N PHE A 53 9.90 -1.48 8.28
CA PHE A 53 10.42 -2.81 8.62
C PHE A 53 10.89 -2.84 10.08
N GLU A 54 11.52 -1.76 10.55
CA GLU A 54 11.89 -1.59 11.95
C GLU A 54 10.68 -1.53 12.87
N ALA A 55 9.64 -0.76 12.51
CA ALA A 55 8.41 -0.68 13.31
C ALA A 55 7.74 -2.04 13.47
N ILE A 56 7.69 -2.87 12.43
CA ILE A 56 7.15 -4.23 12.52
C ILE A 56 8.00 -5.11 13.43
N ARG A 57 9.34 -5.06 13.31
CA ARG A 57 10.23 -5.80 14.21
C ARG A 57 10.01 -5.40 15.68
N ASP A 58 9.92 -4.10 15.93
CA ASP A 58 9.75 -3.53 17.26
C ASP A 58 8.45 -3.99 17.95
N VAL A 59 7.34 -4.00 17.21
CA VAL A 59 6.02 -4.42 17.70
C VAL A 59 6.03 -5.86 18.24
N TYR A 60 6.74 -6.77 17.57
CA TYR A 60 6.83 -8.17 18.01
C TYR A 60 7.92 -8.41 19.03
N LEU A 61 9.00 -7.62 19.00
CA LEU A 61 10.05 -7.67 20.02
C LEU A 61 9.51 -7.25 21.40
N HIS A 62 8.63 -6.24 21.44
CA HIS A 62 8.06 -5.68 22.66
C HIS A 62 6.66 -6.22 23.01
N MET A 63 6.15 -7.21 22.27
CA MET A 63 4.84 -7.80 22.53
C MET A 63 4.70 -8.31 23.98
N ILE A 64 5.70 -9.02 24.53
CA ILE A 64 5.62 -9.53 25.90
C ILE A 64 5.51 -8.39 26.94
N PRO A 65 6.46 -7.43 27.00
CA PRO A 65 6.38 -6.34 27.98
C PRO A 65 5.19 -5.39 27.75
N ASP A 66 4.74 -5.17 26.51
CA ASP A 66 3.73 -4.14 26.22
C ASP A 66 2.30 -4.68 26.18
N VAL A 67 2.13 -5.98 25.93
CA VAL A 67 0.81 -6.60 25.72
C VAL A 67 0.51 -7.65 26.78
N ILE A 68 1.43 -8.56 27.07
CA ILE A 68 1.19 -9.67 28.01
C ILE A 68 1.41 -9.25 29.46
N GLN A 69 2.53 -8.60 29.75
CA GLN A 69 2.93 -8.22 31.11
C GLN A 69 1.90 -7.32 31.82
N PRO A 70 1.27 -6.31 31.17
CA PRO A 70 0.24 -5.50 31.82
C PRO A 70 -0.97 -6.33 32.29
N ALA A 71 -1.36 -7.36 31.53
CA ALA A 71 -2.43 -8.27 31.93
C ALA A 71 -2.04 -9.14 33.14
N VAL A 72 -0.78 -9.61 33.19
CA VAL A 72 -0.24 -10.33 34.36
C VAL A 72 -0.27 -9.46 35.60
N GLU A 73 0.21 -8.22 35.50
CA GLU A 73 0.25 -7.27 36.60
C GLU A 73 -1.15 -6.86 37.08
N ALA A 74 -2.07 -6.63 36.15
CA ALA A 74 -3.47 -6.28 36.45
C ALA A 74 -4.15 -7.38 37.29
N LEU A 75 -4.01 -8.66 36.90
CA LEU A 75 -4.57 -9.78 37.65
C LEU A 75 -3.83 -10.04 38.97
N GLY A 76 -2.49 -9.91 38.98
CA GLY A 76 -1.68 -10.02 40.18
C GLY A 76 -2.07 -9.02 41.26
N ASN A 77 -2.32 -7.77 40.87
CA ASN A 77 -2.75 -6.69 41.76
C ASN A 77 -4.17 -6.89 42.33
N ARG A 78 -5.01 -7.69 41.65
CA ARG A 78 -6.36 -8.07 42.11
C ARG A 78 -6.36 -9.29 43.04
N GLY A 79 -5.21 -9.93 43.25
CA GLY A 79 -5.10 -11.17 44.02
C GLY A 79 -5.46 -12.42 43.21
N GLU A 80 -5.65 -12.30 41.90
CA GLU A 80 -5.97 -13.41 40.99
C GLU A 80 -4.68 -14.12 40.52
N HIS A 81 -3.85 -14.55 41.48
CA HIS A 81 -2.49 -15.04 41.21
C HIS A 81 -2.43 -16.26 40.28
N GLU A 82 -3.40 -17.16 40.34
CA GLU A 82 -3.45 -18.33 39.45
C GLU A 82 -3.67 -17.92 37.99
N LEU A 83 -4.60 -16.99 37.74
CA LEU A 83 -4.86 -16.47 36.39
C LEU A 83 -3.69 -15.62 35.89
N ALA A 84 -3.09 -14.81 36.75
CA ALA A 84 -1.87 -14.07 36.44
C ALA A 84 -0.73 -15.01 36.01
N GLN A 85 -0.54 -16.14 36.72
CA GLN A 85 0.45 -17.15 36.36
C GLN A 85 0.12 -17.81 35.01
N GLN A 86 -1.14 -18.14 34.75
CA GLN A 86 -1.54 -18.70 33.44
C GLN A 86 -1.22 -17.75 32.28
N ILE A 87 -1.44 -16.44 32.43
CA ILE A 87 -1.07 -15.44 31.42
C ILE A 87 0.46 -15.33 31.29
N ALA A 88 1.19 -15.36 32.41
CA ALA A 88 2.64 -15.35 32.39
C ALA A 88 3.21 -16.58 31.64
N ASP A 89 2.64 -17.77 31.85
CA ASP A 89 3.01 -19.00 31.15
C ASP A 89 2.75 -18.91 29.64
N ILE A 90 1.68 -18.22 29.23
CA ILE A 90 1.43 -17.89 27.81
C ILE A 90 2.56 -17.00 27.27
N GLY A 91 2.98 -15.98 28.04
CA GLY A 91 4.09 -15.11 27.67
C GLY A 91 5.40 -15.86 27.49
N VAL A 92 5.72 -16.80 28.39
CA VAL A 92 6.89 -17.68 28.29
C VAL A 92 6.82 -18.55 27.04
N ALA A 93 5.69 -19.22 26.80
CA ALA A 93 5.52 -20.07 25.62
C ALA A 93 5.70 -19.28 24.31
N LEU A 94 5.18 -18.05 24.25
CA LEU A 94 5.38 -17.16 23.11
C LEU A 94 6.85 -16.73 22.95
N ALA A 95 7.56 -16.42 24.04
CA ALA A 95 8.99 -16.11 23.97
C ALA A 95 9.84 -17.32 23.51
N GLU A 96 9.51 -18.53 23.98
CA GLU A 96 10.20 -19.78 23.63
C GLU A 96 9.93 -20.24 22.20
N SER A 97 8.83 -19.81 21.58
CA SER A 97 8.53 -20.11 20.17
C SER A 97 9.39 -19.33 19.16
N TYR A 98 10.34 -18.52 19.63
CA TYR A 98 11.26 -17.74 18.79
C TYR A 98 10.60 -16.80 17.77
N MET A 99 9.31 -16.46 17.92
CA MET A 99 8.56 -15.67 16.93
C MET A 99 9.22 -14.36 16.53
N ALA A 100 9.77 -13.61 17.50
CA ALA A 100 10.45 -12.34 17.21
C ALA A 100 11.70 -12.57 16.33
N GLN A 101 12.43 -13.67 16.57
CA GLN A 101 13.58 -14.05 15.76
C GLN A 101 13.14 -14.55 14.38
N THR A 102 12.06 -15.33 14.30
CA THR A 102 11.49 -15.81 13.04
C THR A 102 11.01 -14.66 12.16
N LEU A 103 10.29 -13.69 12.75
CA LEU A 103 9.84 -12.50 12.04
C LEU A 103 11.02 -11.63 11.62
N LYS A 104 12.02 -11.46 12.49
CA LYS A 104 13.26 -10.77 12.15
C LYS A 104 13.95 -11.42 10.95
N SER A 105 14.06 -12.75 10.92
CA SER A 105 14.62 -13.48 9.78
C SER A 105 13.78 -13.30 8.52
N TYR A 106 12.45 -13.35 8.60
CA TYR A 106 11.60 -13.05 7.45
C TYR A 106 11.86 -11.63 6.91
N VAL A 107 11.89 -10.63 7.79
CA VAL A 107 12.15 -9.24 7.38
C VAL A 107 13.55 -9.08 6.79
N ASP A 108 14.59 -9.56 7.49
CA ASP A 108 16.00 -9.31 7.12
C ASP A 108 16.46 -10.16 5.94
N ASP A 109 16.10 -11.44 5.93
CA ASP A 109 16.62 -12.43 4.98
C ASP A 109 15.77 -12.48 3.70
N CYS A 110 14.52 -12.02 3.74
CA CYS A 110 13.63 -11.97 2.58
C CYS A 110 13.23 -10.55 2.16
N GLU A 111 12.37 -9.87 2.90
CA GLU A 111 11.77 -8.61 2.43
C GLU A 111 12.81 -7.49 2.26
N ASP A 112 13.80 -7.41 3.15
CA ASP A 112 14.87 -6.43 3.04
C ASP A 112 15.80 -6.74 1.86
N GLN A 113 16.04 -8.03 1.56
CA GLN A 113 16.81 -8.42 0.38
C GLN A 113 16.06 -8.08 -0.92
N LEU A 114 14.75 -8.31 -0.97
CA LEU A 114 13.90 -7.89 -2.09
C LEU A 114 13.96 -6.36 -2.27
N ARG A 115 13.77 -5.61 -1.19
CA ARG A 115 13.86 -4.15 -1.19
C ARG A 115 15.23 -3.67 -1.69
N LEU A 116 16.33 -4.21 -1.14
CA LEU A 116 17.71 -3.96 -1.58
C LEU A 116 17.91 -4.24 -3.07
N HIS A 117 17.37 -5.35 -3.55
CA HIS A 117 17.45 -5.74 -4.95
C HIS A 117 16.77 -4.74 -5.88
N PHE A 118 15.53 -4.36 -5.58
CA PHE A 118 14.78 -3.41 -6.41
C PHE A 118 15.38 -2.00 -6.36
N ALA A 119 15.86 -1.56 -5.19
CA ALA A 119 16.54 -0.27 -5.09
C ALA A 119 17.84 -0.24 -5.93
N ALA A 120 18.60 -1.34 -5.92
CA ALA A 120 19.77 -1.46 -6.79
C ALA A 120 19.39 -1.43 -8.28
N THR A 121 18.36 -2.17 -8.66
CA THR A 121 17.89 -2.25 -10.05
C THR A 121 17.31 -0.92 -10.54
N THR A 122 16.55 -0.21 -9.70
CA THR A 122 16.09 1.17 -9.96
C THR A 122 17.26 2.09 -10.26
N CYS A 123 18.36 1.99 -9.51
CA CYS A 123 19.51 2.87 -9.71
C CYS A 123 20.35 2.53 -10.95
N GLU A 124 20.26 1.32 -11.49
CA GLU A 124 20.86 0.98 -12.79
C GLU A 124 20.14 1.66 -13.96
N LEU A 125 18.93 2.21 -13.76
CA LEU A 125 18.27 3.08 -14.75
C LEU A 125 19.08 4.36 -15.05
N CYS A 126 19.97 4.74 -14.14
CA CYS A 126 20.84 5.91 -14.29
C CYS A 126 22.11 5.63 -15.08
N ASP A 127 22.36 4.39 -15.51
CA ASP A 127 23.54 4.06 -16.31
C ASP A 127 23.44 4.70 -17.71
N PRO A 128 24.37 5.59 -18.11
CA PRO A 128 24.35 6.19 -19.44
C PRO A 128 24.59 5.15 -20.56
N GLY A 129 25.18 4.00 -20.23
CA GLY A 129 25.35 2.85 -21.13
C GLY A 129 24.13 1.93 -21.20
N LEU A 130 23.05 2.23 -20.47
CA LEU A 130 21.87 1.37 -20.38
C LEU A 130 21.23 1.10 -21.75
N SER A 131 21.14 2.11 -22.61
CA SER A 131 20.59 1.94 -23.98
C SER A 131 21.42 0.98 -24.84
N GLY A 132 22.74 0.93 -24.63
CA GLY A 132 23.61 -0.06 -25.28
C GLY A 132 23.48 -1.47 -24.70
N LYS A 133 23.03 -1.59 -23.45
CA LYS A 133 22.74 -2.87 -22.78
C LYS A 133 21.33 -3.39 -23.09
N LEU A 134 20.39 -2.47 -23.30
CA LEU A 134 19.00 -2.72 -23.68
C LEU A 134 18.84 -2.61 -25.21
N LEU A 135 19.47 -3.50 -25.98
CA LEU A 135 19.21 -3.57 -27.43
C LEU A 135 17.73 -3.91 -27.69
N GLU A 136 17.16 -3.39 -28.80
CA GLU A 136 15.74 -3.46 -29.16
C GLU A 136 15.07 -4.82 -28.83
N GLY A 137 13.99 -4.76 -28.06
CA GLY A 137 13.20 -5.94 -27.65
C GLY A 137 13.72 -6.67 -26.41
N ARG A 138 14.79 -6.20 -25.76
CA ARG A 138 15.30 -6.79 -24.52
C ARG A 138 14.81 -6.04 -23.29
N TYR A 139 13.95 -6.70 -22.52
CA TYR A 139 13.66 -6.33 -21.14
C TYR A 139 14.93 -6.49 -20.29
N MET A 140 15.13 -5.67 -19.26
CA MET A 140 16.21 -5.91 -18.31
C MET A 140 15.91 -7.26 -17.63
N GLN A 141 16.70 -8.27 -17.95
CA GLN A 141 16.50 -9.61 -17.40
C GLN A 141 17.05 -9.63 -15.99
N VAL A 142 16.22 -10.02 -15.03
CA VAL A 142 16.68 -10.37 -13.69
C VAL A 142 17.70 -11.49 -13.86
N ASN A 143 18.92 -11.27 -13.38
CA ASN A 143 19.93 -12.31 -13.38
C ASN A 143 19.38 -13.50 -12.58
N MET A 144 19.27 -14.68 -13.20
CA MET A 144 18.74 -15.88 -12.55
C MET A 144 19.50 -16.21 -11.26
N ASP A 145 20.82 -16.04 -11.23
CA ASP A 145 21.61 -16.24 -9.99
C ASP A 145 21.23 -15.23 -8.90
N GLY A 146 20.86 -14.01 -9.30
CA GLY A 146 20.33 -12.99 -8.41
C GLY A 146 18.97 -13.39 -7.84
N CYS A 147 18.06 -13.85 -8.71
CA CYS A 147 16.75 -14.32 -8.29
C CYS A 147 16.85 -15.53 -7.36
N LEU A 148 17.65 -16.55 -7.69
CA LEU A 148 17.82 -17.74 -6.87
C LEU A 148 18.30 -17.42 -5.44
N ARG A 149 19.15 -16.41 -5.29
CA ARG A 149 19.57 -15.94 -3.96
C ARG A 149 18.43 -15.31 -3.18
N LEU A 150 17.61 -14.48 -3.82
CA LEU A 150 16.42 -13.88 -3.21
C LEU A 150 15.40 -14.94 -2.83
N TRP A 151 15.08 -15.83 -3.77
CA TRP A 151 14.16 -16.93 -3.55
C TRP A 151 14.60 -17.80 -2.36
N LYS A 152 15.88 -18.16 -2.28
CA LYS A 152 16.39 -18.96 -1.16
C LYS A 152 16.15 -18.29 0.19
N GLY A 153 16.31 -16.97 0.29
CA GLY A 153 16.00 -16.21 1.52
C GLY A 153 14.50 -16.11 1.82
N CYS A 154 13.65 -16.20 0.80
CA CYS A 154 12.21 -16.02 0.91
C CYS A 154 11.39 -17.32 0.96
N SER A 155 11.95 -18.44 0.49
CA SER A 155 11.19 -19.67 0.20
C SER A 155 10.52 -20.29 1.44
N GLU A 156 11.13 -20.12 2.61
CA GLU A 156 10.63 -20.64 3.89
C GLU A 156 9.66 -19.66 4.58
N ALA A 157 9.65 -18.38 4.17
CA ALA A 157 8.85 -17.35 4.83
C ALA A 157 7.36 -17.69 4.98
N PRO A 158 6.67 -18.26 3.99
CA PRO A 158 5.25 -18.59 4.15
C PRO A 158 5.01 -19.62 5.26
N ASP A 159 5.88 -20.62 5.39
CA ASP A 159 5.79 -21.65 6.44
C ASP A 159 6.17 -21.09 7.81
N LEU A 160 7.19 -20.24 7.86
CA LEU A 160 7.57 -19.52 9.08
C LEU A 160 6.43 -18.64 9.62
N LEU A 161 5.76 -17.88 8.74
CA LEU A 161 4.59 -17.07 9.13
C LEU A 161 3.42 -17.94 9.59
N ALA A 162 3.19 -19.08 8.93
CA ALA A 162 2.14 -20.03 9.31
C ALA A 162 2.41 -20.66 10.70
N ASP A 163 3.68 -21.00 11.00
CA ASP A 163 4.10 -21.56 12.29
C ASP A 163 3.92 -20.54 13.43
N VAL A 164 4.39 -19.29 13.22
CA VAL A 164 4.15 -18.17 14.14
C VAL A 164 2.65 -17.94 14.36
N ALA A 165 1.85 -17.98 13.29
CA ALA A 165 0.40 -17.87 13.40
C ALA A 165 -0.21 -19.00 14.24
N GLY A 166 0.33 -20.22 14.16
CA GLY A 166 -0.08 -21.36 14.99
C GLY A 166 0.14 -21.08 16.48
N HIS A 167 1.35 -20.68 16.86
CA HIS A 167 1.68 -20.32 18.24
C HIS A 167 0.81 -19.18 18.79
N LEU A 168 0.54 -18.16 17.98
CA LEU A 168 -0.35 -17.05 18.35
C LEU A 168 -1.82 -17.50 18.48
N LYS A 169 -2.32 -18.40 17.62
CA LYS A 169 -3.68 -18.96 17.73
C LYS A 169 -3.87 -19.75 19.02
N ASP A 170 -2.87 -20.54 19.41
CA ASP A 170 -2.90 -21.30 20.65
C ASP A 170 -2.90 -20.38 21.87
N ALA A 171 -2.05 -19.35 21.88
CA ALA A 171 -2.03 -18.35 22.94
C ALA A 171 -3.34 -17.54 23.02
N ALA A 172 -3.87 -17.10 21.88
CA ALA A 172 -5.16 -16.41 21.81
C ALA A 172 -6.30 -17.27 22.36
N SER A 173 -6.30 -18.57 22.06
CA SER A 173 -7.32 -19.51 22.57
C SER A 173 -7.26 -19.66 24.09
N LYS A 174 -6.05 -19.71 24.67
CA LYS A 174 -5.86 -19.75 26.13
C LYS A 174 -6.32 -18.44 26.80
N LEU A 175 -5.94 -17.28 26.23
CA LEU A 175 -6.41 -15.97 26.72
C LEU A 175 -7.93 -15.83 26.62
N LYS A 176 -8.53 -16.32 25.53
CA LYS A 176 -9.98 -16.34 25.35
C LYS A 176 -10.68 -17.16 26.43
N ALA A 177 -10.14 -18.31 26.81
CA ALA A 177 -10.71 -19.13 27.88
C ALA A 177 -10.74 -18.38 29.23
N ILE A 178 -9.71 -17.57 29.52
CA ILE A 178 -9.66 -16.70 30.70
C ILE A 178 -10.75 -15.60 30.64
N VAL A 179 -10.90 -14.96 29.48
CA VAL A 179 -11.97 -13.95 29.27
C VAL A 179 -13.36 -14.56 29.40
N ASP A 180 -13.59 -15.72 28.79
CA ASP A 180 -14.88 -16.43 28.80
C ASP A 180 -15.23 -16.96 30.22
N ALA A 181 -14.23 -17.17 31.08
CA ALA A 181 -14.43 -17.48 32.50
C ALA A 181 -14.94 -16.30 33.34
N GLY A 182 -15.12 -15.12 32.73
CA GLY A 182 -15.74 -13.95 33.34
C GLY A 182 -14.77 -12.87 33.82
N VAL A 183 -13.48 -12.97 33.46
CA VAL A 183 -12.48 -11.94 33.78
C VAL A 183 -12.78 -10.65 33.01
N LYS A 184 -13.26 -9.63 33.73
CA LYS A 184 -13.53 -8.29 33.19
C LYS A 184 -12.35 -7.37 33.47
N ASP A 185 -11.24 -7.61 32.77
CA ASP A 185 -10.06 -6.76 32.82
C ASP A 185 -9.70 -6.25 31.42
N VAL A 186 -9.39 -4.96 31.32
CA VAL A 186 -9.15 -4.30 30.02
C VAL A 186 -7.83 -4.74 29.41
N ASP A 187 -6.81 -5.02 30.23
CA ASP A 187 -5.50 -5.42 29.76
C ASP A 187 -5.51 -6.89 29.33
N VAL A 188 -6.26 -7.76 30.02
CA VAL A 188 -6.52 -9.14 29.56
C VAL A 188 -7.28 -9.15 28.22
N ALA A 189 -8.32 -8.32 28.08
CA ALA A 189 -9.06 -8.20 26.82
C ALA A 189 -8.19 -7.64 25.69
N ARG A 190 -7.33 -6.66 25.98
CA ARG A 190 -6.35 -6.09 25.05
C ARG A 190 -5.35 -7.15 24.61
N ALA A 191 -4.80 -7.94 25.54
CA ALA A 191 -3.86 -9.01 25.25
C ALA A 191 -4.49 -10.05 24.31
N HIS A 192 -5.70 -10.52 24.62
CA HIS A 192 -6.44 -11.43 23.74
C HIS A 192 -6.67 -10.81 22.35
N GLY A 193 -7.17 -9.58 22.29
CA GLY A 193 -7.49 -8.91 21.02
C GLY A 193 -6.26 -8.71 20.14
N TRP A 194 -5.14 -8.30 20.74
CA TRP A 194 -3.87 -8.12 20.05
C TRP A 194 -3.33 -9.46 19.55
N VAL A 195 -3.22 -10.48 20.40
CA VAL A 195 -2.65 -11.80 20.03
C VAL A 195 -3.50 -12.49 18.97
N SER A 196 -4.83 -12.41 19.08
CA SER A 196 -5.75 -12.93 18.06
C SER A 196 -5.59 -12.21 16.71
N SER A 197 -5.45 -10.88 16.73
CA SER A 197 -5.27 -10.07 15.52
C SER A 197 -3.92 -10.37 14.85
N ALA A 198 -2.84 -10.46 15.63
CA ALA A 198 -1.53 -10.85 15.16
C ALA A 198 -1.55 -12.24 14.51
N ALA A 199 -2.24 -13.21 15.12
CA ALA A 199 -2.37 -14.57 14.60
C ALA A 199 -3.07 -14.59 13.23
N LEU A 200 -4.15 -13.81 13.09
CA LEU A 200 -4.89 -13.68 11.84
C LEU A 200 -4.01 -13.07 10.75
N GLN A 201 -3.31 -11.98 11.07
CA GLN A 201 -2.47 -11.27 10.11
C GLN A 201 -1.26 -12.11 9.65
N MET A 202 -0.64 -12.85 10.56
CA MET A 202 0.45 -13.77 10.22
C MET A 202 -0.04 -14.89 9.28
N SER A 203 -1.22 -15.44 9.56
CA SER A 203 -1.86 -16.45 8.70
C SER A 203 -2.14 -15.89 7.30
N ALA A 204 -2.76 -14.72 7.22
CA ALA A 204 -3.09 -14.06 5.95
C ALA A 204 -1.84 -13.64 5.17
N GLY A 205 -0.82 -13.15 5.87
CA GLY A 205 0.49 -12.83 5.31
C GLY A 205 1.13 -14.06 4.67
N GLY A 206 1.23 -15.17 5.42
CA GLY A 206 1.78 -16.43 4.92
C GLY A 206 1.02 -16.98 3.69
N GLU A 207 -0.30 -16.94 3.69
CA GLU A 207 -1.12 -17.33 2.53
C GLU A 207 -0.87 -16.43 1.31
N ARG A 208 -0.80 -15.12 1.53
CA ARG A 208 -0.57 -14.13 0.47
C ARG A 208 0.77 -14.33 -0.24
N ILE A 209 1.84 -14.64 0.52
CA ILE A 209 3.17 -14.90 -0.04
C ILE A 209 3.41 -16.37 -0.35
N SER A 210 2.38 -17.22 -0.43
CA SER A 210 2.57 -18.65 -0.69
C SER A 210 3.35 -18.95 -1.97
N PHE A 211 3.32 -18.04 -2.94
CA PHE A 211 4.10 -18.12 -4.18
C PHE A 211 5.61 -18.07 -3.96
N TYR A 212 6.11 -17.61 -2.80
CA TYR A 212 7.54 -17.65 -2.47
C TYR A 212 8.09 -19.07 -2.46
N LYS A 213 7.24 -20.08 -2.24
CA LYS A 213 7.64 -21.49 -2.25
C LYS A 213 8.05 -21.99 -3.63
N ASP A 214 7.44 -21.47 -4.69
CA ASP A 214 7.73 -21.89 -6.06
C ASP A 214 8.79 -20.98 -6.67
N GLU A 215 9.97 -21.55 -6.94
CA GLU A 215 11.11 -20.83 -7.51
C GLU A 215 10.74 -20.13 -8.83
N ASN A 216 10.00 -20.82 -9.71
CA ASN A 216 9.68 -20.29 -11.04
C ASN A 216 8.66 -19.17 -10.94
N GLU A 217 7.62 -19.32 -10.12
CA GLU A 217 6.62 -18.28 -9.88
C GLU A 217 7.25 -17.06 -9.22
N PHE A 218 8.09 -17.26 -8.20
CA PHE A 218 8.82 -16.19 -7.54
C PHE A 218 9.70 -15.43 -8.55
N CYS A 219 10.55 -16.13 -9.31
CA CYS A 219 11.43 -15.47 -10.26
C CYS A 219 10.70 -14.80 -11.41
N LYS A 220 9.59 -15.39 -11.87
CA LYS A 220 8.72 -14.75 -12.84
C LYS A 220 8.15 -13.43 -12.29
N ARG A 221 7.68 -13.41 -11.04
CA ARG A 221 7.17 -12.18 -10.42
C ARG A 221 8.27 -11.13 -10.22
N VAL A 222 9.49 -11.50 -9.80
CA VAL A 222 10.61 -10.55 -9.72
C VAL A 222 10.88 -9.94 -11.10
N ALA A 223 10.83 -10.75 -12.17
CA ALA A 223 11.01 -10.27 -13.54
C ALA A 223 9.86 -9.37 -14.03
N ASP A 224 8.61 -9.73 -13.71
CA ASP A 224 7.41 -8.96 -14.08
C ASP A 224 7.32 -7.62 -13.33
N GLU A 225 7.81 -7.56 -12.09
CA GLU A 225 7.86 -6.35 -11.25
C GLU A 225 8.83 -5.30 -11.80
N GLY A 226 9.95 -5.75 -12.38
CA GLY A 226 10.95 -4.89 -13.00
C GLY A 226 11.82 -4.16 -11.97
N TYR A 227 11.55 -2.89 -11.73
CA TYR A 227 12.53 -1.99 -11.08
C TYR A 227 12.10 -1.51 -9.69
N GLY A 228 10.80 -1.37 -9.42
CA GLY A 228 10.31 -0.80 -8.18
C GLY A 228 9.90 -1.88 -7.18
N TYR A 229 10.27 -1.71 -5.91
CA TYR A 229 9.67 -2.51 -4.84
C TYR A 229 8.27 -1.96 -4.57
N ARG A 230 7.21 -2.74 -4.82
CA ARG A 230 5.84 -2.43 -4.41
C ARG A 230 5.43 -3.36 -3.28
N PRO A 231 5.36 -2.91 -2.02
CA PRO A 231 4.98 -3.76 -0.88
C PRO A 231 3.71 -4.58 -1.16
N GLU A 232 2.74 -4.01 -1.88
CA GLU A 232 1.46 -4.63 -2.23
C GLU A 232 1.55 -5.75 -3.28
N ALA A 233 2.69 -5.93 -3.95
CA ALA A 233 2.96 -7.10 -4.80
C ALA A 233 3.66 -8.24 -4.03
N TRP A 234 4.24 -7.91 -2.86
CA TRP A 234 5.08 -8.77 -2.03
C TRP A 234 4.42 -9.00 -0.66
N GLY A 235 5.23 -9.13 0.40
CA GLY A 235 4.77 -9.37 1.77
C GLY A 235 3.75 -8.38 2.30
N ASN A 236 3.87 -7.11 1.90
CA ASN A 236 3.14 -5.99 2.50
C ASN A 236 3.20 -6.05 4.03
N LEU A 237 4.40 -5.79 4.58
CA LEU A 237 4.68 -5.96 6.01
C LEU A 237 3.75 -5.15 6.92
N ASP A 238 3.15 -4.07 6.43
CA ASP A 238 2.14 -3.32 7.17
C ASP A 238 0.96 -4.22 7.58
N LEU A 239 0.58 -5.21 6.75
CA LEU A 239 -0.47 -6.17 7.09
C LEU A 239 -0.13 -7.00 8.32
N LEU A 240 1.15 -7.22 8.62
CA LEU A 240 1.57 -7.92 9.83
C LEU A 240 1.35 -7.08 11.10
N HIS A 241 1.09 -5.78 10.98
CA HIS A 241 0.82 -4.95 12.14
C HIS A 241 -0.54 -5.31 12.80
N PRO A 242 -0.59 -5.75 14.06
CA PRO A 242 -1.83 -6.21 14.70
C PRO A 242 -2.91 -5.13 14.79
N GLY A 243 -2.51 -3.85 14.86
CA GLY A 243 -3.42 -2.70 14.83
C GLY A 243 -4.19 -2.50 13.52
N LEU A 244 -3.77 -3.10 12.40
CA LEU A 244 -4.48 -2.99 11.12
C LEU A 244 -5.60 -4.02 10.97
N ALA A 245 -5.56 -5.14 11.70
CA ALA A 245 -6.62 -6.16 11.68
C ALA A 245 -7.98 -5.64 12.18
N ALA A 246 -7.97 -4.65 13.08
CA ALA A 246 -9.19 -4.00 13.53
C ALA A 246 -9.93 -3.26 12.41
N ARG A 247 -9.22 -2.82 11.36
CA ARG A 247 -9.80 -2.11 10.20
C ARG A 247 -10.19 -3.06 9.07
N SER A 248 -9.52 -4.21 8.94
CA SER A 248 -9.79 -5.16 7.87
C SER A 248 -10.99 -6.09 8.16
N ARG A 249 -11.35 -6.29 9.44
CA ARG A 249 -12.56 -7.06 9.79
C ARG A 249 -13.83 -6.46 9.19
N ASP A 250 -13.94 -5.13 9.15
CA ASP A 250 -15.08 -4.44 8.52
C ASP A 250 -15.10 -4.60 6.99
N ALA A 251 -13.95 -4.93 6.38
CA ALA A 251 -13.82 -5.15 4.94
C ALA A 251 -13.99 -6.62 4.52
N VAL A 252 -13.71 -7.58 5.41
CA VAL A 252 -13.69 -9.02 5.08
C VAL A 252 -14.98 -9.73 5.50
N THR A 253 -15.70 -9.29 6.54
CA THR A 253 -17.07 -9.73 6.77
C THR A 253 -18.03 -8.91 5.95
N GLY A 254 -18.28 -9.34 4.70
CA GLY A 254 -19.47 -9.02 3.93
C GLY A 254 -20.75 -9.58 4.55
N SER A 255 -20.90 -9.42 5.86
CA SER A 255 -22.08 -9.79 6.63
C SER A 255 -23.00 -8.59 6.63
N GLN A 256 -24.09 -8.70 5.86
CA GLN A 256 -25.26 -7.84 5.99
C GLN A 256 -25.57 -7.60 7.48
N PRO A 257 -25.90 -6.36 7.89
CA PRO A 257 -26.38 -6.13 9.23
C PRO A 257 -27.70 -6.89 9.40
N LEU A 258 -27.68 -7.89 10.29
CA LEU A 258 -28.90 -8.45 10.87
C LEU A 258 -29.70 -7.29 11.44
N ALA A 259 -30.95 -7.20 10.99
CA ALA A 259 -31.94 -6.23 11.41
C ALA A 259 -31.95 -6.11 12.95
N ALA A 260 -31.33 -5.04 13.45
CA ALA A 260 -31.73 -4.47 14.72
C ALA A 260 -33.09 -3.85 14.48
N GLU A 261 -34.11 -4.39 15.14
CA GLU A 261 -35.46 -3.84 15.13
C GLU A 261 -35.38 -2.36 15.55
N ALA A 262 -35.73 -1.51 14.60
CA ALA A 262 -35.82 -0.08 14.75
C ALA A 262 -36.95 0.25 15.75
N SER A 263 -36.58 0.70 16.94
CA SER A 263 -37.34 1.76 17.59
C SER A 263 -37.02 3.05 16.84
N GLY A 264 -38.04 3.63 16.24
CA GLY A 264 -37.94 4.65 15.20
C GLY A 264 -37.29 5.95 15.67
N ASP A 265 -36.40 6.43 14.80
CA ASP A 265 -36.17 7.83 14.50
C ASP A 265 -35.71 7.88 13.04
N GLU A 266 -36.67 8.06 12.13
CA GLU A 266 -36.53 7.91 10.67
C GLU A 266 -35.90 9.13 9.96
N ASP A 267 -35.24 10.06 10.65
CA ASP A 267 -34.93 11.37 10.05
C ASP A 267 -33.46 11.81 9.96
N ASP A 268 -32.46 10.95 10.22
CA ASP A 268 -31.03 11.40 10.17
C ASP A 268 -30.05 10.49 9.41
N LEU A 269 -30.53 9.54 8.60
CA LEU A 269 -29.67 8.66 7.77
C LEU A 269 -29.56 9.10 6.29
N SER A 270 -30.02 10.31 5.96
CA SER A 270 -30.05 10.83 4.58
C SER A 270 -28.72 11.41 4.10
N HIS A 271 -27.63 11.35 4.89
CA HIS A 271 -26.40 12.10 4.62
C HIS A 271 -25.10 11.29 4.71
N GLN A 272 -25.11 9.97 4.53
CA GLN A 272 -23.87 9.20 4.41
C GLN A 272 -23.57 8.86 2.94
N CYS A 273 -22.48 9.41 2.43
CA CYS A 273 -21.84 8.95 1.19
C CYS A 273 -20.78 7.92 1.58
N VAL A 274 -21.02 6.64 1.29
CA VAL A 274 -20.20 5.51 1.78
C VAL A 274 -18.80 5.52 1.14
N HIS A 275 -18.75 5.79 -0.16
CA HIS A 275 -17.52 5.89 -0.95
C HIS A 275 -17.46 7.21 -1.73
N GLY A 276 -17.58 8.32 -1.00
CA GLY A 276 -17.57 9.66 -1.56
C GLY A 276 -17.70 10.74 -0.49
N TRP A 277 -18.01 11.96 -0.92
CA TRP A 277 -18.20 13.10 -0.02
C TRP A 277 -19.45 13.90 -0.42
N LEU A 278 -20.05 14.60 0.54
CA LEU A 278 -21.20 15.47 0.27
C LEU A 278 -20.75 16.79 -0.36
N ARG A 279 -21.42 17.20 -1.44
CA ARG A 279 -21.32 18.56 -2.00
C ARG A 279 -22.72 19.15 -2.14
N GLY A 280 -23.13 19.97 -1.17
CA GLY A 280 -24.52 20.41 -1.06
C GLY A 280 -25.41 19.27 -0.54
N HIS A 281 -26.50 18.99 -1.24
CA HIS A 281 -27.45 17.90 -0.90
C HIS A 281 -27.24 16.63 -1.73
N SER A 282 -26.10 16.50 -2.40
CA SER A 282 -25.81 15.38 -3.30
C SER A 282 -24.46 14.78 -2.95
N CYS A 283 -24.39 13.45 -2.99
CA CYS A 283 -23.13 12.73 -2.89
C CYS A 283 -22.32 12.91 -4.17
N VAL A 284 -21.05 13.24 -3.98
CA VAL A 284 -20.01 13.18 -5.02
C VAL A 284 -19.20 11.94 -4.72
N CYS A 285 -19.28 10.96 -5.61
CA CYS A 285 -18.62 9.69 -5.40
C CYS A 285 -17.14 9.75 -5.74
N ASP A 286 -16.37 8.96 -5.00
CA ASP A 286 -15.01 8.65 -5.39
C ASP A 286 -15.03 8.01 -6.79
N PRO A 287 -13.97 8.16 -7.60
CA PRO A 287 -13.98 7.79 -9.02
C PRO A 287 -14.41 6.34 -9.34
N CYS A 288 -14.38 5.43 -8.35
CA CYS A 288 -14.79 4.04 -8.50
C CYS A 288 -16.15 3.64 -7.96
N TRP A 289 -16.95 4.64 -7.66
CA TRP A 289 -18.27 4.47 -7.10
C TRP A 289 -19.25 5.44 -7.77
N GLU A 290 -20.51 5.03 -7.82
CA GLU A 290 -21.62 5.77 -8.40
C GLU A 290 -22.91 5.54 -7.57
N GLY A 291 -23.94 6.33 -7.88
CA GLY A 291 -25.23 6.30 -7.18
C GLY A 291 -25.37 7.34 -6.07
N ASP A 292 -26.58 7.43 -5.50
CA ASP A 292 -26.98 8.54 -4.62
C ASP A 292 -26.26 8.55 -3.27
N LYS A 293 -25.65 7.42 -2.87
CA LYS A 293 -24.82 7.25 -1.68
C LYS A 293 -23.45 6.64 -1.96
N CYS A 294 -23.07 6.54 -3.24
CA CYS A 294 -21.80 5.96 -3.68
C CYS A 294 -21.63 4.50 -3.27
N GLU A 295 -22.71 3.72 -3.34
CA GLU A 295 -22.75 2.31 -2.95
C GLU A 295 -22.67 1.36 -4.16
N VAL A 296 -22.83 1.89 -5.37
CA VAL A 296 -22.74 1.13 -6.61
C VAL A 296 -21.33 1.25 -7.15
N ARG A 297 -20.66 0.13 -7.41
CA ARG A 297 -19.32 0.16 -8.00
C ARG A 297 -19.43 0.59 -9.47
N ALA A 298 -18.61 1.56 -9.86
CA ALA A 298 -18.57 2.01 -11.25
C ALA A 298 -18.09 0.89 -12.18
N LYS A 299 -18.49 0.97 -13.46
CA LYS A 299 -18.08 -0.01 -14.46
C LYS A 299 -16.54 -0.02 -14.62
N PRO A 300 -15.93 -1.20 -14.84
CA PRO A 300 -14.49 -1.30 -15.08
C PRO A 300 -14.03 -0.46 -16.27
N GLY A 301 -12.85 0.16 -16.14
CA GLY A 301 -12.22 0.96 -17.19
C GLY A 301 -11.94 2.42 -16.79
N PRO A 302 -11.31 3.19 -17.69
CA PRO A 302 -11.07 4.62 -17.48
C PRO A 302 -12.40 5.39 -17.46
N MET A 303 -12.44 6.47 -16.70
CA MET A 303 -13.57 7.40 -16.75
C MET A 303 -13.81 7.87 -18.19
N ARG A 304 -15.05 7.74 -18.67
CA ARG A 304 -15.46 8.34 -19.95
C ARG A 304 -15.64 9.84 -19.75
N ASP A 305 -15.24 10.60 -20.76
CA ASP A 305 -15.49 12.05 -20.85
C ASP A 305 -14.94 12.87 -19.68
N GLN A 306 -13.78 12.46 -19.13
CA GLN A 306 -13.11 13.20 -18.07
C GLN A 306 -12.78 14.63 -18.54
N PRO A 307 -13.33 15.68 -17.91
CA PRO A 307 -13.00 17.05 -18.28
C PRO A 307 -11.57 17.34 -17.81
N TYR A 308 -10.71 17.70 -18.76
CA TYR A 308 -9.39 18.23 -18.45
C TYR A 308 -9.43 19.75 -18.51
N THR A 309 -8.72 20.40 -17.59
CA THR A 309 -8.41 21.82 -17.73
C THR A 309 -7.70 22.02 -19.06
N PRO A 310 -8.10 22.99 -19.90
CA PRO A 310 -7.43 23.25 -21.18
C PRO A 310 -5.92 23.35 -20.97
N LEU A 311 -5.16 22.64 -21.79
CA LEU A 311 -3.70 22.72 -21.77
C LEU A 311 -3.31 24.09 -22.33
N VAL A 312 -3.26 25.11 -21.48
CA VAL A 312 -2.78 26.44 -21.86
C VAL A 312 -1.26 26.36 -21.94
N ALA A 313 -0.73 26.36 -23.17
CA ALA A 313 0.70 26.29 -23.43
C ALA A 313 1.48 27.49 -22.84
N GLU A 314 0.79 28.60 -22.56
CA GLU A 314 1.41 29.88 -22.23
C GLU A 314 1.92 29.98 -20.78
N ASP A 315 1.37 29.20 -19.84
CA ASP A 315 1.81 29.20 -18.43
C ASP A 315 2.87 28.12 -18.11
N ALA A 316 3.25 27.29 -19.09
CA ALA A 316 4.11 26.12 -18.89
C ALA A 316 5.45 26.20 -19.64
N LEU A 317 6.08 27.39 -19.70
CA LEU A 317 7.52 27.51 -19.97
C LEU A 317 8.31 26.96 -18.76
N GLY A 318 8.25 25.64 -18.53
CA GLY A 318 9.14 24.93 -17.60
C GLY A 318 8.50 23.92 -16.64
N SER A 319 7.17 23.79 -16.59
CA SER A 319 6.49 22.82 -15.73
C SER A 319 6.06 21.58 -16.51
N HIS A 320 6.45 20.39 -16.04
CA HIS A 320 5.91 19.13 -16.54
C HIS A 320 4.40 19.10 -16.26
N GLN A 321 3.59 18.93 -17.29
CA GLN A 321 2.17 18.66 -17.13
C GLN A 321 1.97 17.15 -17.01
N THR A 322 1.39 16.72 -15.91
CA THR A 322 1.06 15.31 -15.66
C THR A 322 -0.40 15.08 -16.00
N LEU A 323 -0.67 14.12 -16.88
CA LEU A 323 -2.01 13.61 -17.13
C LEU A 323 -2.23 12.38 -16.25
N ALA A 324 -3.21 12.44 -15.35
CA ALA A 324 -3.61 11.30 -14.53
C ALA A 324 -4.84 10.64 -15.16
N VAL A 325 -4.69 9.38 -15.58
CA VAL A 325 -5.82 8.53 -15.98
C VAL A 325 -6.38 7.88 -14.72
N ILE A 326 -7.65 8.14 -14.44
CA ILE A 326 -8.35 7.57 -13.29
C ILE A 326 -9.40 6.60 -13.81
N GLY A 327 -9.46 5.41 -13.23
CA GLY A 327 -10.36 4.35 -13.63
C GLY A 327 -10.37 3.20 -12.65
N CYS A 328 -11.33 2.31 -12.83
CA CYS A 328 -11.62 1.23 -11.89
C CYS A 328 -11.22 -0.09 -12.48
N GLU A 329 -10.52 -0.89 -11.68
CA GLU A 329 -9.96 -2.15 -12.15
C GLU A 329 -9.12 -1.98 -13.43
N LEU A 330 -8.36 -0.88 -13.50
CA LEU A 330 -7.46 -0.66 -14.63
C LEU A 330 -6.45 -1.82 -14.69
N PRO A 331 -6.25 -2.43 -15.87
CA PRO A 331 -5.22 -3.45 -16.06
C PRO A 331 -3.88 -2.90 -15.58
N HIS A 332 -3.02 -3.67 -14.91
CA HIS A 332 -1.76 -3.14 -14.36
C HIS A 332 -0.68 -2.83 -15.42
N ASP A 333 -0.86 -3.30 -16.65
CA ASP A 333 0.08 -3.07 -17.74
C ASP A 333 -0.29 -1.80 -18.53
N LEU A 334 0.68 -0.89 -18.66
CA LEU A 334 0.52 0.39 -19.38
C LEU A 334 0.11 0.20 -20.86
N GLY A 335 0.39 -0.96 -21.45
CA GLY A 335 0.04 -1.29 -22.84
C GLY A 335 -1.46 -1.56 -23.03
N SER A 336 -2.13 -2.16 -22.06
CA SER A 336 -3.60 -2.33 -22.04
C SER A 336 -4.31 -1.08 -21.51
N GLN A 337 -3.62 -0.27 -20.71
CA GLN A 337 -4.09 1.05 -20.25
C GLN A 337 -3.96 2.16 -21.30
N LEU A 338 -3.63 1.87 -22.56
CA LEU A 338 -3.47 2.88 -23.62
C LEU A 338 -4.76 3.72 -23.77
N ALA A 339 -4.84 4.81 -23.01
CA ALA A 339 -5.86 5.81 -23.14
C ALA A 339 -5.68 6.46 -24.52
N ARG A 340 -6.73 6.42 -25.34
CA ARG A 340 -6.75 7.16 -26.61
C ARG A 340 -6.97 8.63 -26.29
N ILE A 341 -5.88 9.36 -26.09
CA ILE A 341 -5.93 10.82 -25.93
C ILE A 341 -6.19 11.42 -27.32
N LYS A 342 -7.43 11.85 -27.57
CA LYS A 342 -7.76 12.63 -28.77
C LYS A 342 -7.59 14.11 -28.43
N LEU A 343 -6.58 14.75 -29.01
CA LEU A 343 -6.45 16.20 -28.95
C LEU A 343 -7.53 16.80 -29.86
N LEU A 344 -8.43 17.59 -29.28
CA LEU A 344 -9.40 18.37 -30.04
C LEU A 344 -8.81 19.75 -30.30
N GLU A 345 -8.82 20.18 -31.56
CA GLU A 345 -8.41 21.52 -31.92
C GLU A 345 -9.42 22.52 -31.33
N VAL A 346 -8.95 23.38 -30.42
CA VAL A 346 -9.78 24.46 -29.88
C VAL A 346 -9.93 25.49 -30.99
N ARG A 347 -11.06 25.47 -31.70
CA ARG A 347 -11.39 26.50 -32.69
C ARG A 347 -11.35 27.86 -32.02
N SER A 348 -10.67 28.81 -32.65
CA SER A 348 -10.75 30.21 -32.24
C SER A 348 -12.23 30.65 -32.29
N PRO A 349 -12.74 31.33 -31.26
CA PRO A 349 -14.14 31.77 -31.24
C PRO A 349 -14.42 32.65 -32.46
N GLY A 350 -15.22 32.11 -33.41
CA GLY A 350 -15.63 32.80 -34.64
C GLY A 350 -15.37 32.05 -35.95
N GLU A 351 -14.68 30.91 -35.95
CA GLU A 351 -14.41 30.16 -37.19
C GLU A 351 -15.54 29.14 -37.50
N PRO A 352 -16.21 29.22 -38.66
CA PRO A 352 -17.30 28.30 -39.01
C PRO A 352 -16.79 26.88 -39.27
N PRO A 353 -17.58 25.84 -38.96
CA PRO A 353 -17.16 24.45 -39.11
C PRO A 353 -16.86 24.10 -40.58
N LYS A 354 -15.77 23.35 -40.80
CA LYS A 354 -15.42 22.84 -42.13
C LYS A 354 -16.43 21.76 -42.56
N PRO A 355 -16.81 21.70 -43.85
CA PRO A 355 -17.85 20.78 -44.34
C PRO A 355 -17.55 19.29 -44.13
N GLU A 356 -16.27 18.92 -44.01
CA GLU A 356 -15.82 17.53 -43.87
C GLU A 356 -16.11 16.93 -42.48
N GLU A 357 -16.19 17.76 -41.42
CA GLU A 357 -16.53 17.28 -40.07
C GLU A 357 -18.02 16.98 -39.88
N VAL A 358 -18.89 17.58 -40.71
CA VAL A 358 -20.34 17.33 -40.65
C VAL A 358 -20.66 15.92 -41.17
N ALA A 359 -19.80 15.37 -42.04
CA ALA A 359 -20.00 14.05 -42.65
C ALA A 359 -19.58 12.88 -41.73
N GLU A 360 -18.59 13.07 -40.84
CA GLU A 360 -18.16 12.01 -39.90
C GLU A 360 -19.07 11.92 -38.66
N GLN A 361 -19.85 12.96 -38.36
CA GLN A 361 -20.77 12.97 -37.23
C GLN A 361 -22.10 12.24 -37.51
N GLU A 362 -22.42 11.94 -38.77
CA GLU A 362 -23.64 11.22 -39.18
C GLU A 362 -23.51 9.68 -39.22
N SER A 363 -22.30 9.11 -39.00
CA SER A 363 -22.07 7.67 -39.19
C SER A 363 -21.91 6.82 -37.91
N ASP A 364 -22.22 7.36 -36.72
CA ASP A 364 -22.22 6.59 -35.47
C ASP A 364 -23.66 6.07 -35.16
N PRO A 365 -23.94 4.75 -35.28
CA PRO A 365 -25.30 4.24 -35.17
C PRO A 365 -25.63 3.91 -33.70
N CYS A 366 -26.09 4.91 -32.95
CA CYS A 366 -26.91 4.67 -31.75
C CYS A 366 -27.75 5.91 -31.43
N PRO A 367 -29.09 5.89 -31.64
CA PRO A 367 -29.94 7.03 -31.33
C PRO A 367 -30.23 7.04 -29.82
N LEU A 368 -29.69 8.03 -29.11
CA LEU A 368 -30.28 8.42 -27.84
C LEU A 368 -31.59 9.16 -28.13
N ARG A 369 -32.68 8.50 -27.76
CA ARG A 369 -34.04 9.01 -27.68
C ARG A 369 -34.08 10.41 -27.08
N ASP A 370 -34.81 11.29 -27.74
CA ASP A 370 -35.29 12.56 -27.22
C ASP A 370 -36.02 12.39 -25.88
N ALA A 371 -35.66 13.24 -24.93
CA ALA A 371 -36.52 13.65 -23.82
C ALA A 371 -36.52 15.20 -23.77
N PRO A 372 -37.66 15.81 -23.40
CA PRO A 372 -38.03 17.15 -23.86
C PRO A 372 -37.35 18.26 -23.05
N GLU A 373 -37.11 19.38 -23.73
CA GLU A 373 -36.77 20.66 -23.12
C GLU A 373 -37.86 21.10 -22.13
N GLY A 374 -37.56 20.99 -20.84
CA GLY A 374 -38.29 21.65 -19.77
C GLY A 374 -37.60 22.95 -19.40
N ASN A 375 -38.06 24.06 -19.98
CA ASN A 375 -37.75 25.40 -19.50
C ASN A 375 -38.27 25.57 -18.06
N PHE A 376 -37.39 25.87 -17.11
CA PHE A 376 -37.75 26.59 -15.90
C PHE A 376 -36.85 27.82 -15.73
N ARG A 377 -37.52 28.91 -15.34
CA ARG A 377 -37.15 30.33 -15.45
C ARG A 377 -35.83 30.74 -14.84
#